data_AF-A0A9D6UHG6-F1
#
_entry.id   AF-A0A9D6UHG6-F1
#
_cell.length_a   1.000
_cell.length_b   1.000
_cell.length_c   1.000
_cell.angle_alpha   90.00
_cell.angle_beta   90.00
_cell.angle_gamma   90.00
#
_symmetry.space_group_name_H-M   'P 1'
#
loop_
_entity.id
_entity.type
_entity.pdbx_description
1 polymer ?
#
loop_
_entity_poly.entity_id
_entity_poly.type
_entity_poly.pdbx_seq_one_letter_code
_entity_poly.pdbx_strand_id
1 'polypeptide(L)'
;MKVYLNGKIVPEEKALVSVFDHGFLYGDGIYETLMVYNRKIFKIDEHIKRFFQSARMTGLKMPLTKQQIAAALYKTLKANNLKEAYLRIQITRGYGDIGLDPALCPKPTVVIIPKEFHGHPKEYYQKGVHVAVVNIRRNHPMALNPKIKATNFLNNILAKIESLKKKAYEAIMLTIEGYVAEGTICNIFIVKNRTLITAPTNIGILEGVTRTLIIKTFLNFCHLNLFRILDLEFSAFPPMPLQQPSSACLL
;
A
#
# COMPACT_ATOMS: atom_id res chain seq x y z
N MET A 1 6.04 -23.37 1.14
CA MET A 1 5.15 -22.55 0.29
C MET A 1 5.64 -22.58 -1.16
N LYS A 2 4.83 -22.24 -2.17
CA LYS A 2 5.26 -22.08 -3.58
C LYS A 2 5.14 -20.63 -4.04
N VAL A 3 6.20 -20.10 -4.65
CA VAL A 3 6.35 -18.70 -5.09
C VAL A 3 6.40 -18.65 -6.62
N TYR A 4 5.81 -17.62 -7.22
CA TYR A 4 6.06 -17.35 -8.65
C TYR A 4 7.32 -16.51 -8.79
N LEU A 5 8.29 -16.98 -9.56
CA LEU A 5 9.52 -16.28 -9.88
C LEU A 5 9.78 -16.38 -11.39
N ASN A 6 9.77 -15.23 -12.07
CA ASN A 6 10.10 -15.11 -13.50
C ASN A 6 9.41 -16.16 -14.40
N GLY A 7 8.08 -16.33 -14.26
CA GLY A 7 7.29 -17.26 -15.08
C GLY A 7 7.06 -18.65 -14.46
N LYS A 8 7.90 -19.04 -13.50
CA LYS A 8 7.93 -20.39 -12.92
C LYS A 8 7.33 -20.38 -11.52
N ILE A 9 6.70 -21.49 -11.15
CA ILE A 9 6.34 -21.75 -9.75
C ILE A 9 7.48 -22.55 -9.15
N VAL A 10 8.10 -22.01 -8.11
CA VAL A 10 9.24 -22.62 -7.41
C VAL A 10 8.87 -22.81 -5.93
N PRO A 11 9.45 -23.79 -5.24
CA PRO A 11 9.33 -23.83 -3.79
C PRO A 11 10.07 -22.63 -3.17
N GLU A 12 9.64 -22.23 -1.98
CA GLU A 12 10.10 -21.02 -1.27
C GLU A 12 11.62 -20.93 -1.15
N GLU A 13 12.29 -22.03 -0.80
CA GLU A 13 13.74 -22.11 -0.65
C GLU A 13 14.51 -21.89 -1.98
N LYS A 14 13.82 -22.00 -3.12
CA LYS A 14 14.37 -21.71 -4.46
C LYS A 14 13.92 -20.36 -5.00
N ALA A 15 13.14 -19.59 -4.25
CA ALA A 15 12.69 -18.25 -4.62
C ALA A 15 13.78 -17.21 -4.31
N LEU A 16 14.92 -17.32 -4.99
CA LEU A 16 16.09 -16.47 -4.77
C LEU A 16 16.18 -15.36 -5.82
N VAL A 17 16.62 -14.18 -5.40
CA VAL A 17 17.01 -13.07 -6.27
C VAL A 17 18.50 -12.80 -6.11
N SER A 18 19.14 -12.29 -7.15
CA SER A 18 20.56 -11.91 -7.08
C SER A 18 20.76 -10.74 -6.12
N VAL A 19 21.89 -10.73 -5.41
CA VAL A 19 22.31 -9.55 -4.63
C VAL A 19 22.63 -8.34 -5.52
N PHE A 20 22.79 -8.55 -6.83
CA PHE A 20 22.94 -7.50 -7.84
C PHE A 20 21.60 -7.08 -8.48
N ASP A 21 20.47 -7.57 -7.97
CA ASP A 21 19.17 -7.04 -8.37
C ASP A 21 19.02 -5.62 -7.84
N HIS A 22 18.73 -4.66 -8.71
CA HIS A 22 18.58 -3.25 -8.35
C HIS A 22 17.39 -3.00 -7.40
N GLY A 23 16.43 -3.93 -7.35
CA GLY A 23 15.40 -3.93 -6.32
C GLY A 23 15.93 -4.26 -4.93
N PHE A 24 16.98 -5.07 -4.83
CA PHE A 24 17.69 -5.34 -3.57
C PHE A 24 18.66 -4.22 -3.21
N LEU A 25 19.48 -3.78 -4.17
CA LEU A 25 20.52 -2.76 -3.94
C LEU A 25 19.93 -1.38 -3.61
N TYR A 26 18.90 -0.95 -4.34
CA TYR A 26 18.42 0.44 -4.32
C TYR A 26 16.92 0.57 -4.02
N GLY A 27 16.23 -0.55 -3.81
CA GLY A 27 14.78 -0.55 -3.73
C GLY A 27 14.10 -0.17 -5.05
N ASP A 28 14.78 -0.27 -6.20
CA ASP A 28 14.22 0.07 -7.51
C ASP A 28 13.23 -1.02 -7.97
N GLY A 29 11.98 -0.84 -7.55
CA GLY A 29 10.89 -1.75 -7.83
C GLY A 29 9.56 -1.21 -7.34
N ILE A 30 8.51 -1.89 -7.78
CA ILE A 30 7.13 -1.63 -7.42
C ILE A 30 6.48 -2.89 -6.88
N TYR A 31 5.44 -2.72 -6.07
CA TYR A 31 4.69 -3.87 -5.55
C TYR A 31 3.19 -3.59 -5.46
N GLU A 32 2.42 -4.67 -5.36
CA GLU A 32 1.03 -4.65 -4.95
C GLU A 32 0.78 -5.68 -3.86
N THR A 33 -0.31 -5.51 -3.12
CA THR A 33 -0.82 -6.51 -2.17
C THR A 33 -2.31 -6.62 -2.36
N LEU A 34 -2.75 -7.79 -2.79
CA LEU A 34 -4.13 -8.06 -3.19
C LEU A 34 -4.73 -9.08 -2.24
N MET A 35 -5.90 -8.77 -1.69
CA MET A 35 -6.65 -9.69 -0.84
C MET A 35 -7.34 -10.76 -1.68
N VAL A 36 -7.44 -11.96 -1.13
CA VAL A 36 -8.14 -13.10 -1.73
C VAL A 36 -9.19 -13.58 -0.74
N TYR A 37 -10.43 -13.59 -1.21
CA TYR A 37 -11.57 -14.12 -0.46
C TYR A 37 -12.24 -15.20 -1.29
N ASN A 38 -12.46 -16.38 -0.70
CA ASN A 38 -13.04 -17.54 -1.38
C ASN A 38 -12.44 -17.78 -2.78
N ARG A 39 -11.10 -17.78 -2.87
CA ARG A 39 -10.31 -17.97 -4.11
C ARG A 39 -10.45 -16.86 -5.16
N LYS A 40 -11.13 -15.75 -4.86
CA LYS A 40 -11.28 -14.60 -5.77
C LYS A 40 -10.41 -13.46 -5.30
N ILE A 41 -9.62 -12.91 -6.22
CA ILE A 41 -8.77 -11.76 -5.95
C ILE A 41 -9.66 -10.51 -5.93
N PHE A 42 -9.74 -9.85 -4.78
CA PHE A 42 -10.56 -8.66 -4.59
C PHE A 42 -9.97 -7.49 -5.40
N LYS A 43 -10.83 -6.81 -6.17
CA LYS A 43 -10.48 -5.56 -6.87
C LYS A 43 -9.23 -5.66 -7.75
N ILE A 44 -9.07 -6.80 -8.42
CA ILE A 44 -7.88 -7.12 -9.22
C ILE A 44 -7.59 -6.07 -10.30
N ASP A 45 -8.63 -5.55 -10.96
CA ASP A 45 -8.46 -4.56 -12.02
C ASP A 45 -7.97 -3.21 -11.48
N GLU A 46 -8.48 -2.78 -10.33
CA GLU A 46 -8.04 -1.56 -9.65
C GLU A 46 -6.58 -1.68 -9.15
N HIS A 47 -6.21 -2.82 -8.57
CA HIS A 47 -4.83 -3.09 -8.17
C HIS A 47 -3.89 -3.12 -9.38
N ILE A 48 -4.23 -3.84 -10.46
CA ILE A 48 -3.41 -3.88 -11.68
C ILE A 48 -3.29 -2.48 -12.31
N LYS A 49 -4.38 -1.69 -12.34
CA LYS A 49 -4.33 -0.31 -12.85
C LYS A 49 -3.30 0.53 -12.08
N ARG A 50 -3.32 0.49 -10.75
CA ARG A 50 -2.37 1.23 -9.90
C ARG A 50 -0.94 0.69 -10.01
N PHE A 51 -0.80 -0.62 -10.19
CA PHE A 51 0.50 -1.25 -10.41
C PHE A 51 1.18 -0.72 -11.69
N PHE A 52 0.44 -0.67 -12.81
CA PHE A 52 0.93 -0.06 -14.04
C PHE A 52 1.16 1.46 -13.93
N GLN A 53 0.40 2.16 -13.10
CA GLN A 53 0.66 3.58 -12.82
C GLN A 53 2.00 3.77 -12.10
N SER A 54 2.28 2.95 -11.07
CA SER A 54 3.56 2.97 -10.36
C SER A 54 4.72 2.64 -11.30
N ALA A 55 4.54 1.69 -12.23
CA ALA A 55 5.54 1.36 -13.24
C ALA A 55 5.84 2.55 -14.17
N ARG A 56 4.81 3.24 -14.66
CA ARG A 56 4.98 4.43 -15.49
C ARG A 56 5.73 5.54 -14.77
N MET A 57 5.37 5.82 -13.51
CA MET A 57 5.99 6.88 -12.70
C MET A 57 7.47 6.60 -12.36
N THR A 58 7.90 5.34 -12.43
CA THR A 58 9.29 4.91 -12.16
C THR A 58 10.08 4.61 -13.44
N GLY A 59 9.46 4.77 -14.62
CA GLY A 59 10.07 4.34 -15.88
C GLY A 59 10.35 2.84 -15.94
N LEU A 60 9.69 2.02 -15.11
CA LEU A 60 9.84 0.56 -15.12
C LEU A 60 9.07 -0.04 -16.30
N LYS A 61 9.80 -0.66 -17.23
CA LYS A 61 9.18 -1.36 -18.36
C LYS A 61 8.51 -2.63 -17.87
N MET A 62 7.18 -2.69 -18.01
CA MET A 62 6.41 -3.84 -17.55
C MET A 62 6.72 -5.09 -18.40
N PRO A 63 7.17 -6.20 -17.79
CA PRO A 63 7.51 -7.43 -18.52
C PRO A 63 6.29 -8.29 -18.86
N LEU A 64 5.12 -7.98 -18.28
CA LEU A 64 3.87 -8.72 -18.43
C LEU A 64 2.72 -7.76 -18.74
N THR A 65 1.78 -8.20 -19.58
CA THR A 65 0.50 -7.51 -19.78
C THR A 65 -0.39 -7.62 -18.54
N LYS A 66 -1.45 -6.79 -18.48
CA LYS A 66 -2.45 -6.86 -17.41
C LYS A 66 -3.03 -8.27 -17.24
N GLN A 67 -3.36 -8.92 -18.36
CA GLN A 67 -3.91 -10.27 -18.40
C GLN A 67 -2.89 -11.31 -17.92
N GLN A 68 -1.62 -11.17 -18.30
CA GLN A 68 -0.55 -12.06 -17.85
C GLN A 68 -0.28 -11.92 -16.34
N ILE A 69 -0.37 -10.71 -15.79
CA ILE A 69 -0.26 -10.49 -14.34
C ILE A 69 -1.42 -11.18 -13.61
N ALA A 70 -2.65 -10.98 -14.07
CA ALA A 70 -3.81 -11.66 -13.49
C ALA A 70 -3.66 -13.18 -13.52
N ALA A 71 -3.25 -13.73 -14.67
CA ALA A 71 -2.99 -15.16 -14.83
C ALA A 71 -1.88 -15.66 -13.89
N ALA A 72 -0.79 -14.90 -13.71
CA ALA A 72 0.29 -15.24 -12.80
C ALA A 72 -0.16 -15.26 -11.33
N LEU A 73 -1.00 -14.29 -10.92
CA LEU A 73 -1.59 -14.25 -9.57
C LEU A 73 -2.46 -15.49 -9.30
N TYR A 74 -3.37 -15.83 -10.22
CA TYR A 74 -4.21 -17.02 -10.08
C TYR A 74 -3.41 -18.33 -10.17
N LYS A 75 -2.36 -18.39 -11.01
CA LYS A 75 -1.42 -19.52 -11.06
C LYS A 75 -0.75 -19.75 -9.71
N THR A 76 -0.31 -18.68 -9.07
CA THR A 76 0.33 -18.70 -7.74
C THR A 76 -0.65 -19.17 -6.67
N LEU A 77 -1.88 -18.65 -6.69
CA LEU A 77 -2.94 -19.03 -5.77
C LEU A 77 -3.29 -20.53 -5.90
N LYS A 78 -3.50 -21.01 -7.13
CA LYS A 78 -3.81 -22.41 -7.44
C LYS A 78 -2.69 -23.35 -6.99
N ALA A 79 -1.43 -22.98 -7.21
CA ALA A 79 -0.28 -23.80 -6.83
C ALA A 79 -0.18 -24.06 -5.32
N ASN A 80 -0.77 -23.19 -4.50
CA ASN A 80 -0.79 -23.28 -3.03
C ASN A 80 -2.15 -23.72 -2.46
N ASN A 81 -3.16 -23.97 -3.29
CA ASN A 81 -4.52 -24.37 -2.87
C ASN A 81 -5.21 -23.40 -1.88
N LEU A 82 -4.84 -22.12 -1.89
CA LEU A 82 -5.33 -21.13 -0.92
C LEU A 82 -6.74 -20.63 -1.24
N LYS A 83 -7.55 -20.40 -0.20
CA LYS A 83 -8.90 -19.83 -0.26
C LYS A 83 -8.96 -18.39 0.24
N GLU A 84 -8.43 -18.18 1.44
CA GLU A 84 -8.28 -16.89 2.11
C GLU A 84 -6.79 -16.55 2.19
N ALA A 85 -6.39 -15.44 1.59
CA ALA A 85 -4.98 -15.11 1.45
C ALA A 85 -4.78 -13.62 1.16
N TYR A 86 -3.52 -13.19 1.17
CA TYR A 86 -3.09 -12.10 0.33
C TYR A 86 -2.02 -12.59 -0.66
N LEU A 87 -1.98 -11.95 -1.83
CA LEU A 87 -0.93 -12.11 -2.82
C LEU A 87 -0.12 -10.81 -2.88
N ARG A 88 1.19 -10.91 -2.64
CA ARG A 88 2.12 -9.80 -2.85
C ARG A 88 2.84 -10.01 -4.17
N ILE A 89 2.55 -9.18 -5.17
CA ILE A 89 3.34 -9.13 -6.41
C ILE A 89 4.37 -8.01 -6.30
N GLN A 90 5.60 -8.28 -6.74
CA GLN A 90 6.68 -7.32 -6.82
C GLN A 90 7.36 -7.44 -8.18
N ILE A 91 7.65 -6.30 -8.81
CA ILE A 91 8.49 -6.24 -10.00
C ILE A 91 9.61 -5.25 -9.72
N THR A 92 10.85 -5.74 -9.78
CA THR A 92 12.05 -4.91 -9.62
C THR A 92 12.65 -4.59 -10.98
N ARG A 93 13.54 -3.61 -11.01
CA ARG A 93 14.32 -3.27 -12.20
C ARG A 93 15.12 -4.46 -12.73
N GLY A 94 15.56 -5.35 -11.83
CA GLY A 94 16.19 -6.62 -12.15
C GLY A 94 17.69 -6.64 -11.88
N TYR A 95 18.34 -7.70 -12.32
CA TYR A 95 19.80 -7.86 -12.26
C TYR A 95 20.49 -6.88 -13.21
N GLY A 96 21.54 -6.21 -12.73
CA GLY A 96 22.40 -5.35 -13.53
C GLY A 96 23.73 -5.07 -12.83
N ASP A 97 24.62 -4.36 -13.51
CA ASP A 97 25.88 -3.89 -12.91
C ASP A 97 25.60 -2.83 -11.83
N ILE A 98 26.58 -2.56 -10.97
CA ILE A 98 26.47 -1.56 -9.90
C ILE A 98 26.46 -0.16 -10.52
N GLY A 99 25.30 0.50 -10.45
CA GLY A 99 25.11 1.88 -10.80
C GLY A 99 23.63 2.25 -10.69
N LEU A 100 23.32 3.54 -10.84
CA LEU A 100 21.93 4.02 -10.75
C LEU A 100 21.23 4.13 -12.11
N ASP A 101 21.94 3.88 -13.21
CA ASP A 101 21.36 3.91 -14.56
C ASP A 101 20.44 2.68 -14.76
N PRO A 102 19.12 2.87 -14.99
CA PRO A 102 18.19 1.77 -15.24
C PRO A 102 18.54 0.92 -16.46
N ALA A 103 19.31 1.44 -17.42
CA ALA A 103 19.74 0.70 -18.62
C ALA A 103 20.72 -0.44 -18.30
N LEU A 104 21.36 -0.41 -17.13
CA LEU A 104 22.21 -1.49 -16.63
C LEU A 104 21.44 -2.78 -16.37
N CYS A 105 20.11 -2.70 -16.27
CA CYS A 105 19.24 -3.85 -16.03
C CYS A 105 18.45 -4.23 -17.29
N PRO A 106 18.85 -5.28 -18.02
CA PRO A 106 18.19 -5.66 -19.28
C PRO A 106 16.80 -6.28 -19.07
N LYS A 107 16.52 -6.87 -17.90
CA LYS A 107 15.28 -7.63 -17.64
C LYS A 107 14.79 -7.44 -16.20
N PRO A 108 13.54 -6.99 -16.00
CA PRO A 108 12.89 -6.95 -14.69
C PRO A 108 12.76 -8.33 -14.04
N THR A 109 12.84 -8.38 -12.70
CA THR A 109 12.53 -9.59 -11.92
C THR A 109 11.07 -9.53 -11.46
N VAL A 110 10.30 -10.60 -11.67
CA VAL A 110 8.89 -10.70 -11.27
C VAL A 110 8.72 -11.76 -10.19
N VAL A 111 8.17 -11.34 -9.05
CA VAL A 111 7.91 -12.20 -7.89
C VAL A 111 6.44 -12.12 -7.47
N ILE A 112 5.81 -13.24 -7.16
CA ILE A 112 4.50 -13.28 -6.48
C ILE A 112 4.58 -14.21 -5.27
N ILE A 113 4.40 -13.64 -4.08
CA ILE A 113 4.42 -14.33 -2.80
C ILE A 113 2.98 -14.45 -2.29
N PRO A 114 2.45 -15.67 -2.15
CA PRO A 114 1.18 -15.88 -1.47
C PRO A 114 1.38 -15.97 0.05
N LYS A 115 0.39 -15.56 0.83
CA LYS A 115 0.33 -15.90 2.26
C LYS A 115 -1.11 -16.14 2.66
N GLU A 116 -1.37 -17.24 3.36
CA GLU A 116 -2.66 -17.49 3.97
C GLU A 116 -3.00 -16.38 4.99
N PHE A 117 -4.22 -15.88 4.94
CA PHE A 117 -4.64 -14.76 5.79
C PHE A 117 -6.15 -14.79 6.00
N HIS A 118 -6.56 -14.83 7.26
CA HIS A 118 -7.97 -14.97 7.69
C HIS A 118 -8.53 -13.68 8.31
N GLY A 119 -7.88 -12.54 8.10
CA GLY A 119 -8.26 -11.27 8.72
C GLY A 119 -7.50 -10.96 10.01
N HIS A 120 -7.75 -9.78 10.55
CA HIS A 120 -7.26 -9.37 11.87
C HIS A 120 -8.18 -9.91 12.98
N PRO A 121 -7.70 -9.98 14.24
CA PRO A 121 -8.55 -10.31 15.38
C PRO A 121 -9.82 -9.45 15.41
N LYS A 122 -10.97 -10.07 15.69
CA LYS A 122 -12.28 -9.39 15.74
C LYS A 122 -12.27 -8.17 16.68
N GLU A 123 -11.50 -8.27 17.76
CA GLU A 123 -11.36 -7.21 18.77
C GLU A 123 -10.82 -5.90 18.18
N TYR A 124 -9.96 -5.95 17.17
CA TYR A 124 -9.43 -4.74 16.54
C TYR A 124 -10.55 -3.92 15.89
N TYR A 125 -11.55 -4.59 15.33
CA TYR A 125 -12.71 -3.95 14.71
C TYR A 125 -13.76 -3.49 15.73
N GLN A 126 -13.89 -4.20 16.84
CA GLN A 126 -14.91 -3.91 17.87
C GLN A 126 -14.46 -2.84 18.87
N LYS A 127 -13.20 -2.90 19.30
CA LYS A 127 -12.63 -2.04 20.34
C LYS A 127 -11.71 -0.94 19.78
N GLY A 128 -11.36 -1.04 18.50
CA GLY A 128 -10.35 -0.19 17.88
C GLY A 128 -8.94 -0.61 18.27
N VAL A 129 -7.98 0.15 17.75
CA VAL A 129 -6.54 -0.03 18.01
C VAL A 129 -5.92 1.30 18.43
N HIS A 130 -4.91 1.24 19.30
CA HIS A 130 -4.18 2.45 19.69
C HIS A 130 -3.27 2.91 18.55
N VAL A 131 -3.30 4.21 18.23
CA VAL A 131 -2.45 4.82 17.21
C VAL A 131 -1.68 6.00 17.77
N ALA A 132 -0.49 6.25 17.24
CA ALA A 132 0.35 7.37 17.65
C ALA A 132 0.72 8.25 16.47
N VAL A 133 0.56 9.57 16.65
CA VAL A 133 1.18 10.54 15.75
C VAL A 133 2.70 10.48 15.94
N VAL A 134 3.44 10.35 14.85
CA VAL A 134 4.91 10.22 14.87
C VAL A 134 5.62 11.43 14.28
N ASN A 135 6.88 11.61 14.64
CA ASN A 135 7.73 12.70 14.17
C ASN A 135 8.24 12.44 12.75
N ILE A 136 8.44 11.17 12.36
CA ILE A 136 8.79 10.81 10.98
C ILE A 136 7.72 11.34 10.01
N ARG A 137 8.11 12.31 9.17
CA ARG A 137 7.24 12.89 8.15
C ARG A 137 7.11 11.96 6.96
N ARG A 138 5.96 12.02 6.28
CA ARG A 138 5.75 11.31 5.03
C ARG A 138 6.66 11.88 3.94
N ASN A 139 7.16 11.02 3.06
CA ASN A 139 7.96 11.46 1.91
C ASN A 139 7.24 12.59 1.16
N HIS A 140 7.96 13.67 0.89
CA HIS A 140 7.41 14.79 0.14
C HIS A 140 7.10 14.36 -1.32
N PRO A 141 5.95 14.76 -1.90
CA PRO A 141 5.55 14.34 -3.26
C PRO A 141 6.53 14.76 -4.36
N MET A 142 7.31 15.82 -4.14
CA MET A 142 8.37 16.27 -5.07
C MET A 142 9.75 15.61 -4.82
N ALA A 143 9.89 14.75 -3.81
CA ALA A 143 11.13 14.02 -3.54
C ALA A 143 10.99 12.55 -3.96
N LEU A 144 10.17 11.78 -3.23
CA LEU A 144 9.82 10.41 -3.58
C LEU A 144 8.32 10.24 -3.44
N ASN A 145 7.62 10.41 -4.56
CA ASN A 145 6.17 10.57 -4.58
C ASN A 145 5.42 9.37 -3.96
N PRO A 146 4.70 9.56 -2.84
CA PRO A 146 3.92 8.50 -2.17
C PRO A 146 2.84 7.81 -3.03
N LYS A 147 2.42 8.43 -4.14
CA LYS A 147 1.51 7.79 -5.11
C LYS A 147 2.12 6.56 -5.77
N ILE A 148 3.45 6.47 -5.80
CA ILE A 148 4.18 5.30 -6.30
C ILE A 148 4.18 4.23 -5.21
N LYS A 149 3.60 3.07 -5.50
CA LYS A 149 3.68 1.91 -4.60
C LYS A 149 5.02 1.17 -4.80
N ALA A 150 6.11 1.86 -4.46
CA ALA A 150 7.48 1.39 -4.63
C ALA A 150 7.94 0.47 -3.50
N THR A 151 9.03 -0.27 -3.72
CA THR A 151 9.70 -1.08 -2.69
C THR A 151 10.51 -0.26 -1.68
N ASN A 152 10.65 1.06 -1.91
CA ASN A 152 11.28 2.02 -1.01
C ASN A 152 10.41 2.32 0.25
N PHE A 153 10.44 1.41 1.22
CA PHE A 153 9.59 1.45 2.42
C PHE A 153 10.27 1.95 3.70
N LEU A 154 11.54 2.40 3.64
CA LEU A 154 12.29 2.80 4.82
C LEU A 154 11.61 3.92 5.62
N ASN A 155 11.00 4.91 4.93
CA ASN A 155 10.20 5.97 5.57
C ASN A 155 9.08 5.40 6.47
N ASN A 156 8.30 4.47 5.93
CA ASN A 156 7.19 3.82 6.63
C ASN A 156 7.69 2.92 7.78
N ILE A 157 8.83 2.24 7.59
CA ILE A 157 9.46 1.40 8.63
C ILE A 157 9.94 2.27 9.81
N LEU A 158 10.58 3.42 9.56
CA LEU A 158 11.01 4.33 10.62
C LEU A 158 9.83 4.86 11.43
N ALA A 159 8.73 5.22 10.76
CA ALA A 159 7.49 5.62 11.41
C ALA A 159 6.90 4.49 12.28
N LYS A 160 6.93 3.25 11.78
CA LYS A 160 6.49 2.08 12.54
C LYS A 160 7.35 1.83 13.79
N ILE A 161 8.67 1.97 13.67
CA ILE A 161 9.60 1.84 14.80
C ILE A 161 9.26 2.89 15.87
N GLU A 162 8.98 4.13 15.48
CA GLU A 162 8.59 5.17 16.43
C GLU A 162 7.23 4.86 17.10
N SER A 163 6.24 4.37 16.37
CA SER A 163 4.93 4.03 16.95
C SER A 163 5.04 2.87 17.96
N LEU A 164 5.89 1.88 17.70
CA LEU A 164 6.14 0.77 18.61
C LEU A 164 6.77 1.25 19.93
N LYS A 165 7.70 2.21 19.89
CA LYS A 165 8.26 2.85 21.10
C LYS A 165 7.18 3.58 21.92
N LYS A 166 6.15 4.09 21.25
CA LYS A 166 4.96 4.70 21.87
C LYS A 166 3.87 3.67 22.24
N LYS A 167 4.15 2.36 22.17
CA LYS A 167 3.21 1.25 22.43
C LYS A 167 1.94 1.34 21.58
N ALA A 168 2.03 1.91 20.38
CA ALA A 168 0.91 2.02 19.45
C ALA A 168 0.92 0.90 18.40
N TYR A 169 -0.27 0.43 18.06
CA TYR A 169 -0.47 -0.53 16.99
C TYR A 169 -0.07 0.06 15.64
N GLU A 170 -0.41 1.32 15.36
CA GLU A 170 -0.11 1.97 14.08
C GLU A 170 0.37 3.42 14.27
N ALA A 171 1.14 3.92 13.31
CA ALA A 171 1.57 5.30 13.26
C ALA A 171 0.61 6.16 12.43
N ILE A 172 0.44 7.41 12.79
CA ILE A 172 -0.11 8.47 11.94
C ILE A 172 1.05 9.36 11.50
N MET A 173 1.34 9.37 10.21
CA MET A 173 2.38 10.22 9.64
C MET A 173 1.78 11.56 9.20
N LEU A 174 2.55 12.63 9.36
CA LEU A 174 2.19 13.97 8.90
C LEU A 174 3.00 14.37 7.67
N THR A 175 2.48 15.32 6.87
CA THR A 175 3.27 16.02 5.85
C THR A 175 4.29 16.95 6.50
N ILE A 176 5.19 17.54 5.72
CA ILE A 176 6.19 18.48 6.23
C ILE A 176 5.53 19.75 6.81
N GLU A 177 4.38 20.15 6.24
CA GLU A 177 3.52 21.26 6.70
C GLU A 177 2.71 20.90 7.96
N GLY A 178 2.76 19.65 8.42
CA GLY A 178 2.07 19.20 9.62
C GLY A 178 0.64 18.68 9.40
N TYR A 179 0.21 18.50 8.15
CA TYR A 179 -1.11 17.92 7.85
C TYR A 179 -1.12 16.41 8.05
N VAL A 180 -2.26 15.85 8.45
CA VAL A 180 -2.43 14.40 8.53
C VAL A 180 -2.32 13.80 7.12
N ALA A 181 -1.37 12.90 6.91
CA ALA A 181 -1.17 12.21 5.64
C ALA A 181 -1.84 10.83 5.66
N GLU A 182 -1.12 9.80 6.07
CA GLU A 182 -1.58 8.41 6.08
C GLU A 182 -0.89 7.63 7.22
N GLY A 183 -1.30 6.37 7.43
CA GLY A 183 -0.60 5.46 8.32
C GLY A 183 0.61 4.81 7.64
N THR A 184 1.30 3.89 8.33
CA THR A 184 2.47 3.24 7.71
C THR A 184 2.10 2.32 6.54
N ILE A 185 0.91 1.72 6.57
CA ILE A 185 0.42 0.78 5.55
C ILE A 185 -1.05 0.97 5.17
N CYS A 186 -1.70 2.05 5.61
CA CYS A 186 -3.13 2.30 5.42
C CYS A 186 -3.44 3.79 5.20
N ASN A 187 -4.59 4.10 4.60
CA ASN A 187 -5.12 5.46 4.60
C ASN A 187 -5.89 5.73 5.90
N ILE A 188 -6.20 6.98 6.18
CA ILE A 188 -6.89 7.39 7.41
C ILE A 188 -8.22 8.07 7.05
N PHE A 189 -9.25 7.76 7.83
CA PHE A 189 -10.55 8.40 7.77
C PHE A 189 -10.97 8.90 9.16
N ILE A 190 -11.58 10.08 9.20
CA ILE A 190 -12.16 10.68 10.40
C ILE A 190 -13.65 10.89 10.14
N VAL A 191 -14.49 10.50 11.09
CA VAL A 191 -15.92 10.79 11.05
C VAL A 191 -16.25 11.82 12.13
N LYS A 192 -16.75 12.99 11.73
CA LYS A 192 -17.16 14.05 12.66
C LYS A 192 -18.47 14.65 12.18
N ASN A 193 -19.48 14.76 13.04
CA ASN A 193 -20.78 15.36 12.72
C ASN A 193 -21.37 14.84 11.40
N ARG A 194 -21.42 13.50 11.24
CA ARG A 194 -21.86 12.83 9.99
C ARG A 194 -21.10 13.29 8.73
N THR A 195 -19.84 13.68 8.88
CA THR A 195 -18.96 14.03 7.77
C THR A 195 -17.77 13.08 7.76
N LEU A 196 -17.49 12.47 6.62
CA LEU A 196 -16.30 11.65 6.39
C LEU A 196 -15.19 12.55 5.84
N ILE A 197 -14.04 12.53 6.51
CA ILE A 197 -12.87 13.34 6.21
C ILE A 197 -11.70 12.40 5.98
N THR A 198 -10.94 12.62 4.91
CA THR A 198 -9.70 11.90 4.62
C THR A 198 -8.74 12.84 3.91
N ALA A 199 -7.43 12.57 4.00
CA ALA A 199 -6.43 13.35 3.31
C ALA A 199 -6.66 13.32 1.77
N PRO A 200 -6.55 14.47 1.09
CA PRO A 200 -6.61 14.52 -0.37
C PRO A 200 -5.33 13.90 -0.97
N THR A 201 -5.40 13.35 -2.19
CA THR A 201 -4.24 12.65 -2.78
C THR A 201 -3.15 13.60 -3.28
N ASN A 202 -3.44 14.89 -3.43
CA ASN A 202 -2.48 15.91 -3.89
C ASN A 202 -1.39 16.23 -2.85
N ILE A 203 -1.63 16.03 -1.55
CA ILE A 203 -0.63 16.27 -0.49
C ILE A 203 0.41 15.15 -0.32
N GLY A 204 0.42 14.16 -1.22
CA GLY A 204 1.41 13.07 -1.19
C GLY A 204 1.01 11.91 -0.28
N ILE A 205 -0.14 11.30 -0.53
CA ILE A 205 -0.53 10.00 0.05
C ILE A 205 -0.70 8.95 -1.05
N LEU A 206 -0.67 7.68 -0.70
CA LEU A 206 -0.99 6.61 -1.63
C LEU A 206 -2.51 6.60 -1.90
N GLU A 207 -2.89 6.53 -3.17
CA GLU A 207 -4.29 6.34 -3.56
C GLU A 207 -4.69 4.87 -3.32
N GLY A 208 -5.17 4.57 -2.11
CA GLY A 208 -5.61 3.26 -1.69
C GLY A 208 -6.80 2.73 -2.50
N VAL A 209 -6.74 1.48 -2.96
CA VAL A 209 -7.92 0.80 -3.55
C VAL A 209 -9.07 0.74 -2.55
N THR A 210 -8.78 0.39 -1.29
CA THR A 210 -9.76 0.40 -0.19
C THR A 210 -10.29 1.80 0.09
N ARG A 211 -9.42 2.83 0.10
CA ARG A 211 -9.82 4.23 0.27
C ARG A 211 -10.83 4.65 -0.80
N THR A 212 -10.54 4.39 -2.07
CA THR A 212 -11.44 4.73 -3.19
C THR A 212 -12.76 3.99 -3.08
N LEU A 213 -12.75 2.72 -2.65
CA LEU A 213 -13.98 1.97 -2.39
C LEU A 213 -14.80 2.57 -1.25
N ILE A 214 -14.17 2.93 -0.12
CA ILE A 214 -14.85 3.55 1.02
C ILE A 214 -15.52 4.86 0.59
N ILE A 215 -14.79 5.74 -0.10
CA ILE A 215 -15.34 7.02 -0.60
C ILE A 215 -16.52 6.77 -1.53
N LYS A 216 -16.38 5.86 -2.51
CA LYS A 216 -17.47 5.54 -3.45
C LYS A 216 -18.71 5.00 -2.73
N THR A 217 -18.51 4.08 -1.79
CA THR A 217 -19.60 3.51 -0.99
C THR A 217 -20.28 4.59 -0.16
N PHE A 218 -19.52 5.50 0.45
CA PHE A 218 -20.05 6.56 1.29
C PHE A 218 -20.83 7.61 0.49
N LEU A 219 -20.36 7.97 -0.73
CA LEU A 219 -21.11 8.86 -1.64
C LEU A 219 -22.51 8.31 -1.96
N ASN A 220 -22.65 7.00 -2.14
CA ASN A 220 -23.96 6.38 -2.35
C ASN A 220 -24.90 6.58 -1.15
N PHE A 221 -24.38 6.65 0.08
CA PHE A 221 -25.17 6.97 1.28
C PHE A 221 -25.43 8.48 1.45
N CYS A 222 -24.58 9.35 0.91
CA CYS A 222 -24.81 10.80 0.89
C CYS A 222 -26.03 11.18 0.03
N HIS A 223 -26.30 10.45 -1.05
CA HIS A 223 -27.54 10.60 -1.84
C HIS A 223 -28.82 10.29 -1.03
N LEU A 224 -28.70 9.66 0.15
CA LEU A 224 -29.78 9.43 1.11
C LEU A 224 -29.84 10.51 2.22
N ASN A 225 -29.14 11.65 2.08
CA ASN A 225 -29.02 12.75 3.05
C ASN A 225 -28.44 12.37 4.43
N LEU A 226 -27.70 11.25 4.53
CA LEU A 226 -27.18 10.76 5.81
C LEU A 226 -25.80 11.33 6.17
N PHE A 227 -24.97 11.73 5.18
CA PHE A 227 -23.59 12.18 5.41
C PHE A 227 -23.08 13.21 4.38
N ARG A 228 -21.95 13.88 4.65
CA ARG A 228 -21.20 14.76 3.71
C ARG A 228 -19.76 14.26 3.52
N ILE A 229 -19.19 14.45 2.31
CA ILE A 229 -17.74 14.29 2.07
C ILE A 229 -17.15 15.67 1.89
N LEU A 230 -16.11 15.96 2.65
CA LEU A 230 -15.33 17.18 2.53
C LEU A 230 -13.91 16.79 2.12
N ASP A 231 -13.59 16.94 0.84
CA ASP A 231 -12.21 17.04 0.37
C ASP A 231 -11.73 18.45 0.76
N LEU A 232 -11.35 18.62 2.03
CA LEU A 232 -10.76 19.88 2.48
C LEU A 232 -9.25 19.82 2.24
N GLU A 233 -8.77 20.72 1.39
CA GLU A 233 -7.41 21.23 1.55
C GLU A 233 -7.29 21.70 3.00
N PHE A 234 -6.52 20.96 3.79
CA PHE A 234 -6.23 21.35 5.16
C PHE A 234 -5.52 22.71 5.10
N SER A 235 -6.26 23.78 5.36
CA SER A 235 -5.71 25.06 5.74
C SER A 235 -6.09 25.27 7.19
N ALA A 236 -5.06 25.38 8.03
CA ALA A 236 -5.12 25.79 9.43
C ALA A 236 -6.08 25.00 10.33
N PHE A 237 -5.62 23.83 10.79
CA PHE A 237 -5.66 23.62 12.23
C PHE A 237 -4.29 24.04 12.77
N PRO A 238 -4.19 24.98 13.74
CA PRO A 238 -2.97 25.05 14.56
C PRO A 238 -2.75 23.66 15.17
N PRO A 239 -1.54 23.28 15.64
CA PRO A 239 -1.31 22.00 16.29
C PRO A 239 -2.31 21.84 17.44
N MET A 240 -3.44 21.20 17.15
CA MET A 240 -4.50 21.02 18.12
C MET A 240 -4.04 19.77 18.87
N PRO A 241 -3.86 19.83 20.19
CA PRO A 241 -3.76 18.61 20.96
C PRO A 241 -5.01 17.79 20.57
N LEU A 242 -4.82 16.55 20.14
CA LEU A 242 -5.91 15.60 19.90
C LEU A 242 -6.65 15.40 21.24
N GLN A 243 -7.49 16.35 21.63
CA GLN A 243 -8.51 16.14 22.64
C GLN A 243 -9.54 15.25 21.98
N GLN A 244 -9.45 13.96 22.35
CA GLN A 244 -10.36 12.85 22.08
C GLN A 244 -11.32 13.05 20.89
N PRO A 245 -10.96 12.56 19.68
CA PRO A 245 -11.98 12.35 18.66
C PRO A 245 -12.98 11.29 19.16
N SER A 246 -14.29 11.57 19.02
CA SER A 246 -15.37 10.67 19.42
C SER A 246 -15.44 9.36 18.60
N SER A 247 -14.62 9.23 17.56
CA SER A 247 -14.18 7.95 16.96
C SER A 247 -13.24 8.25 15.78
N ALA A 248 -12.02 7.72 15.81
CA ALA A 248 -11.16 7.63 14.63
C ALA A 248 -11.13 6.16 14.21
N CYS A 249 -11.39 5.88 12.94
CA CYS A 249 -11.35 4.52 12.40
C CYS A 249 -10.20 4.42 11.41
N LEU A 250 -9.24 3.54 11.68
CA LEU A 250 -8.26 3.13 10.68
C LEU A 250 -8.85 1.99 9.87
N LEU A 251 -8.91 2.18 8.55
CA LEU A 251 -9.37 1.18 7.58
C LEU A 251 -8.32 0.97 6.49
#